data_AF-A0A4D6LHD2-F1
#
_entry.id   AF-A0A4D6LHD2-F1
#
_cell.length_a   1.000
_cell.length_b   1.000
_cell.length_c   1.000
_cell.angle_alpha   90.00
_cell.angle_beta   90.00
_cell.angle_gamma   90.00
#
_symmetry.space_group_name_H-M   'P 1'
#
loop_
_entity.id
_entity.type
_entity.pdbx_description
1 polymer ?
#
loop_
_entity_poly.entity_id
_entity_poly.type
_entity_poly.pdbx_seq_one_letter_code
_entity_poly.pdbx_strand_id
1 'polypeptide(L)'
;MIFTSLEDYKARGTQASPYFTVSFYTEFAESKDLVLIRGDIVFTSKLTDSEAEWLLETAQSFYLNDARYKLVERFNRETRDFEFKDVLQILNMPIL
;
A
#
# COMPACT_ATOMS: atom_id res chain seq x y z
N MET A 1 3.17 7.80 -1.02
CA MET A 1 2.07 6.80 -1.14
C MET A 1 0.94 7.22 -0.21
N ILE A 2 -0.31 6.89 -0.56
CA ILE A 2 -1.49 7.28 0.21
C ILE A 2 -2.36 6.03 0.39
N PHE A 3 -2.80 5.77 1.61
CA PHE A 3 -3.68 4.66 1.96
C PHE A 3 -5.01 5.19 2.49
N THR A 4 -6.12 4.60 2.07
CA THR A 4 -7.46 4.89 2.59
C THR A 4 -8.30 3.61 2.61
N SER A 5 -9.36 3.60 3.39
CA SER A 5 -10.33 2.51 3.37
C SER A 5 -11.07 2.48 2.03
N LEU A 6 -11.18 1.29 1.43
CA LEU A 6 -11.98 1.09 0.21
C LEU A 6 -13.46 1.42 0.45
N GLU A 7 -13.98 1.14 1.65
CA GLU A 7 -15.37 1.46 2.02
C GLU A 7 -15.60 2.97 2.07
N ASP A 8 -14.71 3.72 2.71
CA ASP A 8 -14.81 5.18 2.78
C ASP A 8 -14.63 5.81 1.40
N TYR A 9 -13.71 5.28 0.58
CA TYR A 9 -13.55 5.74 -0.79
C TYR A 9 -14.81 5.49 -1.62
N LYS A 10 -15.46 4.33 -1.48
CA LYS A 10 -16.75 4.06 -2.15
C LYS A 10 -17.85 5.01 -1.69
N ALA A 11 -17.88 5.39 -0.41
CA ALA A 11 -18.90 6.27 0.14
C ALA A 11 -18.70 7.75 -0.22
N ARG A 12 -17.45 8.21 -0.32
CA ARG A 12 -17.11 9.65 -0.40
C ARG A 12 -16.31 10.04 -1.65
N GLY A 13 -15.86 9.07 -2.45
CA GLY A 13 -15.02 9.31 -3.63
C GLY A 13 -13.74 10.05 -3.29
N THR A 14 -13.43 11.08 -4.06
CA THR A 14 -12.22 11.92 -3.89
C THR A 14 -12.21 12.76 -2.60
N GLN A 15 -13.34 12.82 -1.88
CA GLN A 15 -13.43 13.47 -0.57
C GLN A 15 -13.13 12.51 0.58
N ALA A 16 -12.83 11.25 0.31
CA ALA A 16 -12.37 10.31 1.34
C ALA A 16 -10.98 10.73 1.83
N SER A 17 -10.86 10.95 3.12
CA SER A 17 -9.58 11.31 3.73
C SER A 17 -8.64 10.10 3.75
N PRO A 18 -7.33 10.30 3.56
CA PRO A 18 -6.37 9.23 3.73
C PRO A 18 -6.28 8.81 5.20
N TYR A 19 -6.09 7.52 5.44
CA TYR A 19 -5.87 6.97 6.78
C TYR A 19 -4.40 7.06 7.16
N PHE A 20 -3.53 6.91 6.16
CA PHE A 20 -2.09 6.89 6.30
C PHE A 20 -1.44 7.47 5.05
N THR A 21 -0.49 8.37 5.25
CA THR A 21 0.28 9.00 4.17
C THR A 21 1.75 8.73 4.36
N VAL A 22 2.45 8.40 3.28
CA VAL A 22 3.88 8.08 3.29
C VAL A 22 4.62 8.96 2.32
N SER A 23 5.63 9.67 2.82
CA SER A 23 6.55 10.50 2.05
C SER A 23 7.91 9.84 1.94
N PHE A 24 8.50 9.91 0.74
CA PHE A 24 9.84 9.38 0.43
C PHE A 24 10.73 10.57 0.08
N TYR A 25 11.81 10.74 0.86
CA TYR A 25 12.80 11.79 0.72
C TYR A 25 14.06 11.19 0.08
N THR A 26 14.31 11.54 -1.18
CA THR A 26 15.35 10.93 -2.03
C THR A 26 16.62 11.76 -2.15
N GLU A 27 16.76 12.83 -1.37
CA GLU A 27 17.90 13.77 -1.38
C GLU A 27 19.24 13.07 -1.10
N PHE A 28 19.21 11.93 -0.40
CA PHE A 28 20.39 11.12 -0.09
C PHE A 28 20.55 9.89 -1.00
N ALA A 29 19.67 9.68 -1.98
CA ALA A 29 19.72 8.49 -2.82
C ALA A 29 21.03 8.44 -3.63
N GLU A 30 21.40 9.53 -4.30
CA GLU A 30 22.61 9.54 -5.14
C GLU A 30 23.91 9.61 -4.33
N SER A 31 23.90 10.39 -3.23
CA SER A 31 25.12 10.69 -2.48
C SER A 31 25.45 9.67 -1.39
N LYS A 32 24.44 8.94 -0.89
CA LYS A 32 24.57 8.01 0.25
C LYS A 32 23.88 6.66 0.03
N ASP A 33 23.31 6.42 -1.14
CA ASP A 33 22.51 5.22 -1.43
C ASP A 33 21.40 4.99 -0.38
N LEU A 34 20.74 6.08 0.04
CA LEU A 34 19.76 6.07 1.14
C LEU A 34 18.54 6.92 0.80
N VAL A 35 17.35 6.35 1.02
CA VAL A 35 16.07 7.06 0.97
C VAL A 35 15.47 7.10 2.38
N LEU A 36 15.04 8.27 2.83
CA LEU A 36 14.34 8.41 4.10
C LEU A 36 12.84 8.33 3.88
N ILE A 37 12.15 7.59 4.75
CA ILE A 37 10.70 7.39 4.66
C ILE A 37 10.05 7.92 5.93
N ARG A 38 8.98 8.68 5.76
CA ARG A 38 8.12 9.14 6.86
C ARG A 38 6.69 8.70 6.60
N GLY A 39 6.11 7.98 7.55
CA GLY A 39 4.69 7.68 7.59
C GLY A 39 3.97 8.56 8.61
N ASP A 40 2.85 9.14 8.21
CA ASP A 40 1.97 9.93 9.08
C ASP A 40 0.57 9.28 9.11
N ILE A 41 0.15 8.79 10.28
CA ILE A 41 -1.18 8.22 10.48
C ILE A 41 -2.16 9.37 10.76
N VAL A 42 -3.10 9.56 9.84
CA VAL A 42 -4.05 10.68 9.85
C VAL A 42 -5.26 10.36 10.75
N PHE A 43 -5.68 9.09 10.79
CA PHE A 43 -6.79 8.62 11.64
C PHE A 43 -6.31 7.53 12.60
N THR A 44 -5.73 7.95 13.73
CA THR A 44 -5.22 7.04 14.78
C THR A 44 -6.30 6.18 15.43
N SER A 45 -7.59 6.51 15.25
CA SER A 45 -8.71 5.68 15.69
C SER A 45 -9.06 4.54 14.72
N LYS A 46 -8.49 4.53 13.51
CA LYS A 46 -8.78 3.57 12.44
C LYS A 46 -7.58 2.71 12.07
N LEU A 47 -6.38 3.16 12.40
CA LEU A 47 -5.14 2.48 12.07
C LEU A 47 -4.15 2.67 13.22
N THR A 48 -3.61 1.56 13.71
CA THR A 48 -2.52 1.54 14.69
C THR A 48 -1.16 1.66 13.99
N ASP A 49 -0.12 1.96 14.76
CA ASP A 49 1.26 2.07 14.26
C ASP A 49 1.71 0.77 13.57
N SER A 50 1.46 -0.39 14.19
CA SER A 50 1.82 -1.69 13.63
C SER A 50 1.05 -2.04 12.36
N GLU A 51 -0.23 -1.65 12.25
CA GLU A 51 -1.00 -1.85 11.02
C GLU A 51 -0.50 -0.93 9.90
N ALA A 52 -0.13 0.31 10.21
CA ALA A 52 0.44 1.24 9.24
C ALA A 52 1.79 0.76 8.71
N GLU A 53 2.67 0.27 9.60
CA GLU A 53 3.93 -0.38 9.25
C GLU A 53 3.69 -1.58 8.33
N TRP A 54 2.79 -2.49 8.73
CA TRP A 54 2.46 -3.67 7.93
C TRP A 54 1.89 -3.31 6.55
N LEU A 55 1.05 -2.27 6.44
CA LEU A 55 0.54 -1.78 5.15
C LEU A 55 1.68 -1.26 4.25
N LEU A 56 2.61 -0.49 4.80
CA LEU A 56 3.75 0.02 4.05
C LEU A 56 4.66 -1.10 3.57
N GLU A 57 5.07 -2.00 4.47
CA GLU A 57 5.93 -3.14 4.14
C GLU A 57 5.27 -4.05 3.11
N THR A 58 3.98 -4.33 3.28
CA THR A 58 3.21 -5.14 2.34
C THR A 58 3.21 -4.48 0.97
N ALA A 59 2.86 -3.20 0.89
CA ALA A 59 2.83 -2.49 -0.39
C ALA A 59 4.22 -2.47 -1.04
N GLN A 60 5.29 -2.15 -0.29
CA GLN A 60 6.66 -2.22 -0.78
C GLN A 60 7.02 -3.61 -1.30
N SER A 61 6.64 -4.68 -0.59
CA SER A 61 6.92 -6.05 -1.03
C SER A 61 6.32 -6.36 -2.40
N PHE A 62 5.16 -5.79 -2.74
CA PHE A 62 4.53 -5.94 -4.05
C PHE A 62 5.23 -5.12 -5.14
N TYR A 63 5.78 -3.95 -4.83
CA TYR A 63 6.46 -3.09 -5.80
C TYR A 63 7.94 -3.42 -6.00
N LEU A 64 8.59 -4.06 -5.02
CA LEU A 64 10.03 -4.34 -5.04
C LEU A 64 10.38 -5.79 -5.43
N ASN A 65 9.38 -6.68 -5.51
CA ASN A 65 9.58 -8.07 -5.90
C ASN A 65 8.91 -8.34 -7.25
N ASP A 66 9.68 -8.70 -8.27
CA ASP A 66 9.18 -8.92 -9.64
C ASP A 66 8.01 -9.91 -9.74
N ALA A 67 8.03 -10.98 -8.94
CA ALA A 67 6.96 -11.98 -8.95
C ALA A 67 5.66 -11.42 -8.36
N ARG A 68 5.75 -10.65 -7.26
CA ARG A 68 4.59 -9.99 -6.64
C ARG A 68 4.10 -8.81 -7.48
N TYR A 69 5.01 -8.09 -8.15
CA TYR A 69 4.68 -6.94 -9.00
C TYR A 69 3.73 -7.29 -10.14
N LYS A 70 3.77 -8.52 -10.66
CA LYS A 70 2.81 -9.02 -11.66
C LYS A 70 1.35 -8.90 -11.21
N LEU A 71 1.04 -8.92 -9.92
CA LEU A 71 -0.32 -8.66 -9.43
C LEU A 71 -0.68 -7.18 -9.44
N VAL A 72 0.28 -6.30 -9.15
CA VAL A 72 0.10 -4.85 -9.26
C VAL A 72 -0.15 -4.46 -10.71
N GLU A 73 0.64 -5.03 -11.63
CA GLU A 73 0.46 -4.81 -13.07
C GLU A 73 -0.91 -5.29 -13.55
N ARG A 74 -1.30 -6.53 -13.20
CA ARG A 74 -2.63 -7.07 -13.53
C ARG A 74 -3.76 -6.20 -12.97
N PHE A 75 -3.66 -5.77 -11.72
CA PHE A 75 -4.66 -4.89 -11.11
C PHE A 75 -4.88 -3.59 -11.93
N ASN A 76 -3.79 -2.96 -12.38
CA ASN A 76 -3.84 -1.66 -13.05
C ASN A 76 -4.07 -1.73 -14.57
N ARG A 77 -3.62 -2.79 -15.25
CA ARG A 77 -3.63 -2.89 -16.72
C ARG A 77 -4.55 -3.98 -17.27
N GLU A 78 -4.76 -5.05 -16.50
CA GLU A 78 -5.49 -6.25 -16.90
C GLU A 78 -6.58 -6.59 -15.86
N THR A 79 -7.33 -5.58 -15.42
CA THR A 79 -8.20 -5.68 -14.23
C THR A 79 -9.24 -6.80 -14.32
N ARG A 80 -9.60 -7.26 -15.54
CA ARG A 80 -10.50 -8.40 -15.75
C ARG A 80 -9.91 -9.73 -15.27
N ASP A 81 -8.59 -9.86 -15.30
CA ASP A 81 -7.84 -11.05 -14.92
C ASP A 81 -7.25 -10.92 -13.50
N PHE A 82 -7.59 -9.83 -12.79
CA PHE A 82 -7.18 -9.62 -11.41
C PHE A 82 -8.14 -10.33 -10.45
N GLU A 83 -7.58 -11.20 -9.62
CA GLU A 83 -8.31 -11.93 -8.59
C GLU A 83 -7.76 -11.58 -7.20
N PHE A 84 -8.59 -10.99 -6.34
CA PHE A 84 -8.12 -10.55 -5.01
C PHE A 84 -7.64 -11.71 -4.12
N LYS A 85 -8.17 -12.92 -4.33
CA LYS A 85 -7.70 -14.13 -3.63
C LYS A 85 -6.20 -14.40 -3.85
N ASP A 86 -5.64 -14.03 -5.01
CA ASP A 86 -4.22 -14.21 -5.31
C ASP A 86 -3.36 -13.32 -4.39
N VAL A 87 -3.85 -12.12 -4.06
CA VAL A 87 -3.21 -11.22 -3.09
C VAL A 87 -3.22 -11.85 -1.70
N LEU A 88 -4.38 -12.37 -1.26
CA LEU A 88 -4.50 -13.03 0.05
C LEU A 88 -3.58 -14.25 0.16
N GLN A 89 -3.47 -15.05 -0.89
CA GLN A 89 -2.56 -16.20 -0.95
C GLN A 89 -1.09 -15.79 -0.77
N ILE A 90 -0.63 -14.74 -1.48
CA ILE A 90 0.75 -14.25 -1.33
C ILE A 90 1.03 -13.75 0.08
N LEU A 91 0.02 -13.18 0.75
CA LEU A 91 0.12 -12.71 2.12
C LEU A 91 -0.13 -13.79 3.17
N ASN A 92 -0.34 -15.05 2.75
CA ASN A 92 -0.73 -16.16 3.62
C ASN A 92 -1.94 -15.83 4.51
N MET A 93 -2.87 -15.05 3.98
CA MET A 93 -4.11 -14.68 4.66
C MET A 93 -5.19 -15.76 4.44
N PRO A 94 -6.11 -15.92 5.41
CA PRO A 94 -7.27 -16.79 5.23
C PRO A 94 -8.09 -16.35 4.02
N ILE A 95 -8.45 -17.31 3.16
CA ILE A 95 -9.41 -17.10 2.07
C ILE A 95 -10.76 -17.55 2.63
N LEU A 96 -11.66 -16.59 2.89
CA LEU A 96 -13.06 -16.87 3.24
C LEU A 96 -13.88 -17.23 2.00
#